data_AF-A0A9D5MVF1-F1
#
_entry.id   AF-A0A9D5MVF1-F1
#
_cell.length_a   1.000
_cell.length_b   1.000
_cell.length_c   1.000
_cell.angle_alpha   90.00
_cell.angle_beta   90.00
_cell.angle_gamma   90.00
#
_symmetry.space_group_name_H-M   'P 1'
#
loop_
_entity.id
_entity.type
_entity.pdbx_description
1 polymer ?
#
loop_
_entity_poly.entity_id
_entity_poly.type
_entity_poly.pdbx_seq_one_letter_code
_entity_poly.pdbx_strand_id
1 'polypeptide(L)'
;MALYKNYSKRERKKRYLRNGIITVVLLILALTTLFPIYYMIISSFGEPIEAGAASYSLLLRNPTLNSYKFFFDYSKYSYRWIVNSFIVAGAVTITNVLFATTAGYAFAKLRFAGNKVMFFIILVAMMIPYQVTQVPLYILVVNV
;
A
#
# COMPACT_ATOMS: atom_id res chain seq x y z
N MET A 1 -25.42 44.21 21.38
CA MET A 1 -25.11 43.49 20.13
C MET A 1 -23.62 43.48 19.72
N ALA A 2 -22.73 44.30 20.32
CA ALA A 2 -21.30 44.35 19.96
C ALA A 2 -20.42 43.24 20.58
N LEU A 3 -20.80 42.68 21.73
CA LEU A 3 -19.99 41.67 22.43
C LEU A 3 -19.95 40.31 21.70
N TYR A 4 -21.04 39.89 21.04
CA TYR A 4 -21.09 38.63 20.27
C TYR A 4 -20.16 38.64 19.04
N LYS A 5 -19.90 39.82 18.46
CA LYS A 5 -19.09 39.99 17.25
C LYS A 5 -17.60 39.68 17.48
N ASN A 6 -17.11 39.84 18.72
CA ASN A 6 -15.71 39.62 19.09
C ASN A 6 -15.41 38.14 19.44
N TYR A 7 -16.36 37.40 20.00
CA TYR A 7 -16.23 35.95 20.22
C TYR A 7 -16.10 35.20 18.89
N SER A 8 -16.94 35.53 17.89
CA SER A 8 -16.87 34.96 16.54
C SER A 8 -15.51 35.16 15.86
N LYS A 9 -14.91 36.36 15.95
CA LYS A 9 -13.62 36.65 15.32
C LYS A 9 -12.44 35.92 15.99
N ARG A 10 -12.44 35.80 17.32
CA ARG A 10 -11.37 35.13 18.08
C ARG A 10 -11.36 33.61 17.85
N GLU A 11 -12.54 33.00 17.76
CA GLU A 11 -12.68 31.59 17.38
C GLU A 11 -12.25 31.34 15.93
N ARG A 12 -12.56 32.28 15.02
CA ARG A 12 -12.13 32.19 13.62
C ARG A 12 -10.59 32.24 13.47
N LYS A 13 -9.90 33.13 14.21
CA LYS A 13 -8.43 33.22 14.20
C LYS A 13 -7.78 31.96 14.79
N LYS A 14 -8.31 31.43 15.90
CA LYS A 14 -7.85 30.14 16.47
C LYS A 14 -8.04 28.98 15.49
N ARG A 15 -9.17 28.94 14.76
CA ARG A 15 -9.45 27.93 13.74
C ARG A 15 -8.48 28.02 12.56
N TYR A 16 -8.18 29.22 12.06
CA TYR A 16 -7.20 29.40 10.98
C TYR A 16 -5.78 29.01 11.41
N LEU A 17 -5.36 29.37 12.63
CA LEU A 17 -4.06 28.97 13.17
C LEU A 17 -3.96 27.44 13.31
N ARG A 18 -4.97 26.82 13.93
CA ARG A 18 -5.05 25.36 14.07
C ARG A 18 -5.00 24.67 12.71
N ASN A 19 -5.81 25.12 11.76
CA ASN A 19 -5.83 24.54 10.42
C ASN A 19 -4.50 24.75 9.70
N GLY A 20 -3.86 25.92 9.85
CA GLY A 20 -2.53 26.17 9.29
C GLY A 20 -1.48 25.21 9.86
N ILE A 21 -1.47 24.99 11.17
CA ILE A 21 -0.58 24.01 11.81
C ILE A 21 -0.86 22.60 11.27
N ILE A 22 -2.13 22.18 11.22
CA ILE A 22 -2.51 20.86 10.68
C ILE A 22 -2.04 20.72 9.23
N THR A 23 -2.25 21.75 8.40
CA THR A 23 -1.81 21.74 7.00
C THR A 23 -0.30 21.61 6.88
N VAL A 24 0.47 22.36 7.67
CA VAL A 24 1.94 22.27 7.67
C VAL A 24 2.41 20.87 8.09
N VAL A 25 1.83 20.31 9.15
CA VAL A 25 2.16 18.95 9.62
C VAL A 25 1.82 17.90 8.54
N LEU A 26 0.63 17.98 7.95
CA LEU A 26 0.23 17.07 6.87
C LEU A 26 1.12 17.22 5.63
N LEU A 27 1.56 18.44 5.31
CA LEU A 27 2.46 18.70 4.19
C LEU A 27 3.84 18.08 4.43
N ILE A 28 4.39 18.23 5.64
CA ILE A 28 5.65 17.57 6.02
C ILE A 28 5.51 16.05 5.92
N LEU A 29 4.44 15.48 6.49
CA LEU A 29 4.18 14.04 6.41
C LEU A 29 4.06 13.57 4.95
N ALA A 30 3.31 14.30 4.12
CA ALA A 30 3.17 13.99 2.69
C ALA A 30 4.51 14.05 1.96
N LEU A 31 5.35 15.05 2.22
CA LEU A 31 6.68 15.13 1.61
C LEU A 31 7.56 13.95 2.04
N THR A 32 7.54 13.58 3.33
CA THR A 32 8.34 12.45 3.83
C THR A 32 7.90 11.10 3.26
N THR A 33 6.59 10.89 3.05
CA THR A 33 6.07 9.64 2.47
C THR A 33 6.24 9.58 0.96
N LEU A 34 6.17 10.72 0.27
CA LEU A 34 6.37 10.80 -1.18
C LEU A 34 7.85 10.77 -1.58
N PHE A 35 8.76 11.19 -0.70
CA PHE A 35 10.19 11.27 -1.02
C PHE A 35 10.80 9.94 -1.53
N PRO A 36 10.55 8.76 -0.90
CA PRO A 36 11.04 7.49 -1.44
C PRO A 36 10.46 7.15 -2.82
N ILE A 37 9.19 7.51 -3.07
CA ILE A 37 8.54 7.28 -4.36
C ILE A 37 9.17 8.18 -5.42
N TYR A 38 9.38 9.46 -5.09
CA TYR A 38 10.11 10.40 -5.95
C TYR A 38 11.49 9.84 -6.31
N TYR A 39 12.25 9.39 -5.31
CA TYR A 39 13.59 8.84 -5.53
C TYR A 39 13.57 7.59 -6.40
N MET A 40 12.60 6.68 -6.19
CA MET A 40 12.41 5.48 -7.01
C MET A 40 12.14 5.84 -8.48
N ILE A 41 11.30 6.85 -8.74
CA ILE A 41 10.99 7.32 -10.08
C ILE A 41 12.22 7.95 -10.74
N ILE A 42 12.91 8.87 -10.06
CA ILE A 42 14.12 9.49 -10.62
C ILE A 42 15.18 8.44 -10.95
N SER A 43 15.39 7.48 -10.04
CA SER A 43 16.37 6.41 -10.23
C SER A 43 16.01 5.47 -11.38
N SER A 44 14.72 5.24 -11.65
CA SER A 44 14.29 4.36 -12.76
C SER A 44 14.53 4.95 -14.15
N PHE A 45 14.69 6.27 -14.26
CA PHE A 45 15.07 6.96 -15.50
C PHE A 45 16.59 7.19 -15.64
N GLY A 46 17.40 6.66 -14.71
CA GLY A 46 18.87 6.70 -14.80
C GLY A 46 19.46 5.53 -15.61
N GLU A 47 20.78 5.51 -15.75
CA GLU A 47 21.49 4.38 -16.35
C GLU A 47 21.46 3.14 -15.42
N PRO A 48 21.39 1.90 -15.95
CA PRO A 48 21.31 0.68 -15.13
C PRO A 48 22.48 0.52 -14.15
N ILE A 49 23.67 0.95 -14.57
CA ILE A 49 24.90 0.90 -13.77
C ILE A 49 24.84 1.88 -12.59
N GLU A 50 24.21 3.05 -12.78
CA GLU A 50 24.04 4.06 -11.71
C GLU A 50 23.05 3.58 -10.64
N ALA A 51 22.01 2.85 -11.05
CA ALA A 51 21.05 2.21 -10.13
C ALA A 51 21.70 1.10 -9.28
N GLY A 52 22.62 0.31 -9.86
CA GLY A 52 23.35 -0.74 -9.16
C GLY A 52 24.52 -0.25 -8.30
N ALA A 53 25.13 0.88 -8.67
CA ALA A 53 26.32 1.44 -8.00
C ALA A 53 26.01 2.30 -6.76
N ALA A 54 24.75 2.35 -6.30
CA ALA A 54 24.33 3.19 -5.19
C ALA A 54 24.74 4.68 -5.36
N SER A 55 24.68 5.20 -6.59
CA SER A 55 24.93 6.61 -6.85
C SER A 55 23.72 7.43 -6.39
N TYR A 56 23.80 8.02 -5.20
CA TYR A 56 22.71 8.78 -4.59
C TYR A 56 22.57 10.19 -5.19
N SER A 57 22.10 10.30 -6.44
CA SER A 57 21.72 11.58 -7.03
C SER A 57 20.24 11.85 -6.78
N LEU A 58 19.93 12.94 -6.06
CA LEU A 58 18.55 13.39 -5.86
C LEU A 58 17.93 13.99 -7.12
N LEU A 59 18.76 14.40 -8.07
CA LEU A 59 18.34 15.02 -9.33
C LEU A 59 18.69 14.12 -10.51
N LEU A 60 17.79 14.10 -11.48
CA LEU A 60 18.00 13.40 -12.75
C LEU A 60 19.03 14.17 -13.58
N ARG A 61 20.23 13.63 -13.71
CA ARG A 61 21.31 14.26 -14.49
C ARG A 61 21.20 13.91 -15.98
N ASN A 62 21.00 12.62 -16.27
CA ASN A 62 20.93 12.08 -17.63
C ASN A 62 19.66 11.22 -17.77
N PRO A 63 18.51 11.80 -18.13
CA PRO A 63 17.28 11.05 -18.31
C PRO A 63 17.41 10.06 -19.48
N THR A 64 17.24 8.76 -19.21
CA THR A 64 17.22 7.72 -20.22
C THR A 64 16.13 6.68 -19.95
N LEU A 65 15.83 5.85 -20.95
CA LEU A 65 14.96 4.68 -20.81
C LEU A 65 15.77 3.38 -20.80
N ASN A 66 17.09 3.46 -20.63
CA ASN A 66 17.99 2.32 -20.74
C ASN A 66 17.74 1.29 -19.64
N SER A 67 17.41 1.72 -18.42
CA SER A 67 16.99 0.84 -17.32
C SER A 67 15.73 0.03 -17.65
N TYR A 68 14.75 0.62 -18.34
CA TYR A 68 13.55 -0.11 -18.78
C TYR A 68 13.87 -1.11 -19.90
N LYS A 69 14.65 -0.70 -20.90
CA LYS A 69 15.10 -1.60 -21.97
C LYS A 69 15.88 -2.77 -21.40
N PHE A 70 16.85 -2.48 -20.53
CA PHE A 70 17.64 -3.47 -19.81
C PHE A 70 16.76 -4.48 -19.07
N PHE A 71 15.70 -4.04 -18.38
CA PHE A 71 14.76 -4.94 -17.71
C PHE A 71 14.03 -5.88 -18.69
N PHE A 72 13.54 -5.36 -19.82
CA PHE A 72 12.83 -6.19 -20.80
C PHE A 72 13.78 -7.13 -21.56
N ASP A 73 15.02 -6.72 -21.78
CA ASP A 73 16.05 -7.52 -22.45
C ASP A 73 16.74 -8.52 -21.49
N TYR A 74 16.66 -8.30 -20.17
CA TYR A 74 17.27 -9.15 -19.14
C TYR A 74 16.80 -10.62 -19.23
N SER A 75 15.53 -10.84 -19.56
CA SER A 75 14.97 -12.19 -19.70
C SER A 75 13.83 -12.22 -20.70
N LYS A 76 13.75 -13.31 -21.47
CA LYS A 76 12.57 -13.63 -22.32
C LYS A 76 11.25 -13.69 -21.54
N TYR A 77 11.31 -13.78 -20.21
CA TYR A 77 10.15 -13.85 -19.33
C TYR A 77 9.78 -12.51 -18.67
N SER A 78 10.53 -11.43 -18.85
CA SER A 78 10.29 -10.14 -18.17
C SER A 78 8.85 -9.64 -18.33
N TYR A 79 8.29 -9.74 -19.55
CA TYR A 79 6.88 -9.41 -19.80
C TYR A 79 5.91 -10.36 -19.08
N ARG A 80 6.22 -11.66 -19.05
CA ARG A 80 5.39 -12.67 -18.38
C ARG A 80 5.35 -12.45 -16.87
N TRP A 81 6.42 -11.96 -16.25
CA TRP A 81 6.41 -11.67 -14.82
C TRP A 81 5.37 -10.60 -14.47
N ILE A 82 5.30 -9.53 -15.25
CA ILE A 82 4.31 -8.45 -15.06
C ILE A 82 2.89 -9.00 -15.24
N VAL A 83 2.65 -9.75 -16.32
CA VAL A 83 1.33 -10.32 -16.61
C VAL A 83 0.92 -11.34 -15.54
N ASN A 84 1.82 -12.23 -15.12
CA ASN A 84 1.54 -13.19 -14.06
C ASN A 84 1.21 -12.50 -12.74
N SER A 85 1.97 -11.47 -12.36
CA SER A 85 1.68 -10.68 -11.15
C SER A 85 0.33 -9.99 -11.25
N PHE A 86 -0.03 -9.43 -12.40
CA PHE A 86 -1.33 -8.81 -12.61
C PHE A 86 -2.48 -9.83 -12.51
N ILE A 87 -2.35 -10.99 -13.16
CA ILE A 87 -3.36 -12.06 -13.11
C ILE A 87 -3.51 -12.58 -11.69
N VAL A 88 -2.42 -12.88 -11.00
CA VAL A 88 -2.44 -13.41 -9.63
C VAL A 88 -3.03 -12.38 -8.68
N ALA A 89 -2.57 -11.13 -8.71
CA ALA A 89 -3.09 -10.07 -7.85
C ALA A 89 -4.58 -9.81 -8.12
N GLY A 90 -4.99 -9.78 -9.38
CA GLY A 90 -6.38 -9.61 -9.77
C GLY A 90 -7.27 -10.77 -9.29
N ALA A 91 -6.87 -12.01 -9.54
CA ALA A 91 -7.61 -13.20 -9.12
C ALA A 91 -7.75 -13.28 -7.60
N VAL A 92 -6.66 -13.05 -6.86
CA VAL A 92 -6.67 -13.02 -5.39
C VAL A 92 -7.57 -11.90 -4.87
N THR A 93 -7.51 -10.71 -5.46
CA THR A 93 -8.35 -9.58 -5.03
C THR A 93 -9.83 -9.87 -5.26
N ILE A 94 -10.21 -10.33 -6.45
CA ILE A 94 -11.61 -10.63 -6.80
C ILE A 94 -12.17 -11.72 -5.87
N THR A 95 -11.44 -12.82 -5.72
CA THR A 95 -11.88 -13.93 -4.86
C THR A 95 -11.96 -13.50 -3.40
N ASN A 96 -10.96 -12.79 -2.88
CA ASN A 96 -10.98 -12.31 -1.50
C ASN A 96 -12.13 -11.33 -1.24
N VAL A 97 -12.37 -10.37 -2.13
CA VAL A 97 -13.53 -9.45 -2.00
C VAL A 97 -14.84 -10.25 -2.00
N LEU A 98 -15.01 -11.19 -2.93
CA LEU A 98 -16.23 -12.00 -3.02
C LEU A 98 -16.49 -12.80 -1.72
N PHE A 99 -15.48 -13.51 -1.21
CA PHE A 99 -15.65 -14.32 -0.01
C PHE A 99 -15.69 -13.49 1.28
N ALA A 100 -14.86 -12.45 1.40
CA ALA A 100 -14.82 -11.61 2.60
C ALA A 100 -16.10 -10.77 2.75
N THR A 101 -16.66 -10.26 1.64
CA THR A 101 -17.92 -9.50 1.71
C THR A 101 -19.11 -10.37 2.04
N THR A 102 -19.21 -11.57 1.47
CA THR A 102 -20.30 -12.52 1.78
C THR A 102 -20.20 -13.04 3.21
N ALA A 103 -19.01 -13.43 3.67
CA ALA A 103 -18.78 -13.82 5.06
C ALA A 103 -19.04 -12.64 6.02
N GLY A 104 -18.52 -11.46 5.70
CA GLY A 104 -18.74 -10.24 6.49
C GLY A 104 -20.22 -9.88 6.60
N TYR A 105 -20.99 -10.02 5.52
CA TYR A 105 -22.44 -9.84 5.53
C TYR A 105 -23.13 -10.84 6.47
N ALA A 106 -22.75 -12.12 6.40
CA ALA A 106 -23.31 -13.15 7.27
C ALA A 106 -23.06 -12.84 8.75
N PHE A 107 -21.83 -12.46 9.13
CA PHE A 107 -21.52 -12.08 10.51
C PHE A 107 -22.19 -10.79 10.97
N ALA A 108 -22.38 -9.81 10.07
CA ALA A 108 -22.93 -8.50 10.42
C ALA A 108 -24.46 -8.45 10.46
N LYS A 109 -25.15 -9.23 9.59
CA LYS A 109 -26.60 -9.15 9.41
C LYS A 109 -27.35 -10.41 9.82
N LEU A 110 -26.76 -11.59 9.69
CA LEU A 110 -27.45 -12.84 10.03
C LEU A 110 -27.21 -13.20 11.50
N ARG A 111 -28.25 -13.70 12.16
CA ARG A 111 -28.16 -14.26 13.51
C ARG A 111 -28.14 -15.77 13.39
N PHE A 112 -26.97 -16.37 13.56
CA PHE A 112 -26.78 -17.83 13.52
C PHE A 112 -26.06 -18.33 14.77
N ALA A 113 -26.32 -19.60 15.13
CA ALA A 113 -25.73 -20.23 16.31
C ALA A 113 -24.21 -20.36 16.14
N GLY A 114 -23.44 -20.01 17.18
CA GLY A 114 -21.98 -20.11 17.17
C GLY A 114 -21.24 -18.95 16.48
N ASN A 115 -21.93 -17.87 16.07
CA ASN A 115 -21.31 -16.74 15.37
C ASN A 115 -20.10 -16.13 16.11
N LYS A 116 -20.15 -15.98 17.44
CA LYS A 116 -19.05 -15.44 18.24
C LYS A 116 -17.83 -16.37 18.26
N VAL A 117 -18.07 -17.68 18.34
CA VAL A 117 -16.99 -18.69 18.36
C VAL A 117 -16.31 -18.73 16.99
N MET A 118 -17.09 -18.77 15.91
CA MET A 118 -16.55 -18.77 14.56
C MET A 118 -15.76 -17.48 14.27
N PHE A 119 -16.27 -16.32 14.69
CA PHE A 119 -15.54 -15.07 14.55
C PHE A 119 -14.23 -15.06 15.33
N PHE A 120 -14.22 -15.59 16.56
CA PHE A 120 -13.00 -15.74 17.34
C PHE A 120 -11.97 -16.67 16.68
N ILE A 121 -12.40 -17.80 16.12
CA ILE A 121 -11.52 -18.71 15.38
C ILE A 121 -10.87 -18.00 14.18
N ILE A 122 -11.64 -17.20 13.44
CA ILE A 122 -11.10 -16.42 12.31
C ILE A 122 -10.03 -15.44 12.79
N LEU A 123 -10.27 -14.72 13.89
CA LEU A 123 -9.28 -13.80 14.44
C LEU A 123 -8.01 -14.52 14.87
N VAL A 124 -8.12 -15.66 15.57
CA VAL A 124 -6.97 -16.47 15.97
C VAL A 124 -6.19 -16.97 14.74
N ALA A 125 -6.89 -17.41 13.69
CA ALA A 125 -6.25 -17.83 12.45
C ALA A 125 -5.48 -16.68 11.76
N MET A 126 -6.02 -15.46 11.76
CA MET A 126 -5.35 -14.27 11.19
C MET A 126 -4.10 -13.84 11.98
N MET A 127 -3.98 -14.23 13.25
CA MET A 127 -2.80 -13.96 14.07
C MET A 127 -1.63 -14.90 13.77
N ILE A 128 -1.88 -16.02 13.07
CA ILE A 128 -0.82 -16.96 12.70
C ILE A 128 0.07 -16.29 11.66
N PRO A 129 1.39 -16.15 11.93
CA PRO A 129 2.31 -15.53 11.00
C PRO A 129 2.45 -16.38 9.72
N TYR A 130 2.42 -15.71 8.58
CA TYR A 130 2.50 -16.35 7.26
C TYR A 130 3.74 -17.26 7.11
N GLN A 131 4.86 -16.91 7.73
CA GLN A 131 6.10 -17.68 7.67
C GLN A 131 5.94 -19.11 8.20
N VAL A 132 5.06 -19.34 9.19
CA VAL A 132 4.83 -20.66 9.78
C VAL A 132 3.97 -21.54 8.85
N THR A 133 3.11 -20.93 8.04
CA THR A 133 2.22 -21.66 7.12
C THR A 133 2.85 -21.95 5.76
N GLN A 134 3.95 -21.26 5.40
CA GLN A 134 4.62 -21.45 4.10
C GLN A 134 5.12 -22.88 3.86
N VAL A 135 5.80 -23.50 4.83
CA VAL A 135 6.35 -24.85 4.66
C VAL A 135 5.24 -25.89 4.46
N PRO A 136 4.18 -25.94 5.31
CA PRO A 136 3.04 -26.81 5.07
C PRO A 136 2.36 -26.57 3.72
N LEU A 137 2.19 -25.31 3.30
CA LEU A 137 1.60 -24.99 2.00
C LEU A 137 2.44 -25.52 0.82
N TYR A 138 3.76 -25.43 0.92
CA TYR A 138 4.65 -26.00 -0.08
C TYR A 138 4.50 -27.52 -0.17
N ILE A 139 4.53 -28.21 0.99
CA ILE A 139 4.36 -29.67 1.06
C ILE A 139 3.00 -30.06 0.44
N LEU A 140 1.95 -29.32 0.76
CA LEU A 140 0.60 -29.57 0.23
C LEU A 140 0.54 -29.41 -1.29
N VAL A 141 1.20 -28.40 -1.88
CA VAL A 141 1.16 -28.18 -3.33
C VAL A 141 2.04 -29.18 -4.10
N VAL A 142 3.16 -29.63 -3.51
CA VAL A 142 4.09 -30.55 -4.16
C VAL A 142 3.68 -32.02 -4.05
N ASN A 143 3.03 -32.42 -2.96
CA ASN A 143 2.56 -33.80 -2.75
C ASN A 143 1.14 -34.05 -3.30
N VAL A 144 0.53 -33.04 -3.93
CA VAL A 144 -0.67 -33.18 -4.75
C VAL A 144 -0.25 -33.38 -6.21
#